data_AF-A0AAW9KJD2-F1
#
_entry.id   AF-A0AAW9KJD2-F1
#
_cell.length_a   1.000
_cell.length_b   1.000
_cell.length_c   1.000
_cell.angle_alpha   90.00
_cell.angle_beta   90.00
_cell.angle_gamma   90.00
#
_symmetry.space_group_name_H-M   'P 1'
#
loop_
_entity.id
_entity.type
_entity.pdbx_description
1 polymer ?
#
loop_
_entity_poly.entity_id
_entity_poly.type
_entity_poly.pdbx_seq_one_letter_code
_entity_poly.pdbx_strand_id
1 'polypeptide(L)'
;SLGLGTVWLGGSFSRGDFAKAINLKDNEILPIVSPVGYEGGKKSLLASIIGNNKNNRKKYLELFFNESFNIPLSMENAKEYGEALEMVRLAPSAVNKQPWRIIKVNKDIHVYTKGKVDMNRIDIGIALCHFDLYTKEKGINGEFKFMNVNIQSKYEYVISWIRE
;
A
#
# COMPACT_ATOMS: atom_id res chain seq x y z
N SER A 1 5.26 -18.86 5.15
CA SER A 1 5.38 -17.75 6.12
C SER A 1 5.67 -18.34 7.50
N LEU A 2 6.06 -17.52 8.49
CA LEU A 2 6.49 -17.97 9.83
C LEU A 2 5.37 -18.09 10.89
N GLY A 3 4.11 -17.86 10.53
CA GLY A 3 2.98 -17.93 11.49
C GLY A 3 2.94 -16.82 12.55
N LEU A 4 3.65 -15.71 12.33
CA LEU A 4 3.70 -14.57 13.25
C LEU A 4 2.69 -13.49 12.85
N GLY A 5 2.11 -12.82 13.85
CA GLY A 5 1.31 -11.62 13.67
C GLY A 5 2.18 -10.36 13.64
N THR A 6 1.69 -9.34 12.91
CA THR A 6 2.36 -8.04 12.77
C THR A 6 1.36 -6.90 12.79
N VAL A 7 1.77 -5.70 13.22
CA VAL A 7 0.94 -4.49 13.14
C VAL A 7 1.78 -3.25 12.84
N TRP A 8 1.31 -2.40 11.95
CA TRP A 8 1.96 -1.12 11.66
C TRP A 8 1.52 -0.04 12.68
N LEU A 9 2.44 0.45 13.49
CA LEU A 9 2.20 1.48 14.50
C LEU A 9 2.82 2.81 14.07
N GLY A 10 1.99 3.68 13.48
CA GLY A 10 2.41 5.02 13.04
C GLY A 10 2.13 6.14 14.04
N GLY A 11 1.18 5.96 14.97
CA GLY A 11 0.77 7.00 15.93
C GLY A 11 0.57 6.54 17.38
N SER A 12 0.48 5.23 17.62
CA SER A 12 0.17 4.64 18.92
C SER A 12 1.41 3.97 19.55
N PHE A 13 2.52 4.70 19.62
CA PHE A 13 3.73 4.26 20.32
C PHE A 13 4.48 5.47 20.92
N SER A 14 5.25 5.24 21.98
CA SER A 14 6.09 6.27 22.59
C SER A 14 7.30 6.55 21.69
N ARG A 15 7.20 7.58 20.83
CA ARG A 15 8.30 7.96 19.94
C ARG A 15 9.60 8.23 20.69
N GLY A 16 9.53 8.91 21.84
CA GLY A 16 10.69 9.24 22.65
C GLY A 16 11.38 8.01 23.22
N ASP A 17 10.62 7.04 23.75
CA ASP A 17 11.23 5.84 24.34
C ASP A 17 11.86 4.95 23.27
N PHE A 18 11.20 4.78 22.13
CA PHE A 18 11.78 4.02 21.01
C PHE A 18 13.00 4.72 20.41
N ALA A 19 12.95 6.04 20.20
CA ALA A 19 14.09 6.81 19.68
C ALA A 19 15.31 6.69 20.62
N LYS A 20 15.10 6.76 21.94
CA LYS A 20 16.15 6.51 22.93
C LYS A 20 16.68 5.07 22.86
N ALA A 21 15.79 4.08 22.79
CA ALA A 21 16.16 2.66 22.77
C ALA A 21 17.01 2.28 21.54
N ILE A 22 16.78 2.91 20.39
CA ILE A 22 17.58 2.69 19.17
C ILE A 22 18.72 3.68 18.99
N ASN A 23 18.92 4.61 19.93
CA ASN A 23 19.93 5.67 19.85
C ASN A 23 19.83 6.49 18.53
N LEU A 24 18.60 6.88 18.17
CA LEU A 24 18.27 7.59 16.94
C LEU A 24 19.10 8.86 16.78
N LYS A 25 19.71 9.06 15.61
CA LYS A 25 20.54 10.21 15.28
C LYS A 25 19.73 11.38 14.73
N ASP A 26 20.29 12.59 14.81
CA ASP A 26 19.63 13.83 14.37
C ASP A 26 19.31 13.84 12.86
N ASN A 27 20.03 13.04 12.07
CA ASN A 27 19.81 12.87 10.63
C ASN A 27 18.92 11.66 10.28
N GLU A 28 18.34 10.99 11.27
CA GLU A 28 17.46 9.83 11.10
C GLU A 28 16.02 10.16 11.47
N ILE A 29 15.07 9.37 10.94
CA ILE A 29 13.66 9.48 11.28
C ILE A 29 13.13 8.14 11.78
N LEU A 30 12.22 8.19 12.76
CA LEU A 30 11.46 7.03 13.24
C LEU A 30 9.99 7.17 12.82
N PRO A 31 9.64 6.79 11.57
CA PRO A 31 8.30 7.02 11.06
C PRO A 31 7.29 6.02 11.60
N ILE A 32 7.69 4.75 11.76
CA ILE A 32 6.78 3.64 12.04
C ILE A 32 7.51 2.53 12.78
N VAL A 33 6.77 1.79 13.61
CA VAL A 33 7.25 0.57 14.29
C VAL A 33 6.34 -0.59 13.90
N SER A 34 6.91 -1.79 13.73
CA SER A 34 6.14 -3.01 13.48
C SER A 34 6.52 -4.11 14.48
N PRO A 35 5.73 -4.31 15.55
CA PRO A 35 5.88 -5.46 16.42
C PRO A 35 5.64 -6.77 15.65
N VAL A 36 6.39 -7.81 15.98
CA VAL A 36 6.28 -9.15 15.40
C VAL A 36 6.23 -10.17 16.53
N GLY A 37 5.26 -11.07 16.51
CA GLY A 37 5.12 -12.09 17.56
C GLY A 37 3.89 -12.96 17.41
N TYR A 38 3.67 -13.87 18.37
CA TYR A 38 2.47 -14.69 18.43
C TYR A 38 1.26 -13.88 18.94
N GLU A 39 0.07 -14.15 18.41
CA GLU A 39 -1.16 -13.45 18.82
C GLU A 39 -1.50 -13.79 20.28
N GLY A 40 -1.51 -12.78 21.17
CA GLY A 40 -1.66 -12.97 22.62
C GLY A 40 -3.07 -13.36 23.10
N GLY A 41 -4.00 -13.71 22.20
CA GLY A 41 -5.35 -14.20 22.49
C GLY A 41 -6.34 -13.19 23.10
N LYS A 42 -5.88 -12.17 23.83
CA LYS A 42 -6.72 -11.12 24.43
C LYS A 42 -6.65 -9.83 23.62
N LYS A 43 -7.80 -9.35 23.12
CA LYS A 43 -7.89 -8.01 22.52
C LYS A 43 -7.70 -6.96 23.61
N SER A 44 -6.69 -6.11 23.48
CA SER A 44 -6.53 -4.90 24.31
C SER A 44 -7.79 -4.03 24.22
N LEU A 45 -8.15 -3.31 25.30
CA LEU A 45 -9.22 -2.31 25.28
C LEU A 45 -8.96 -1.20 24.23
N LEU A 46 -7.70 -0.94 23.88
CA LEU A 46 -7.35 -0.03 22.77
C LEU A 46 -7.71 -0.64 21.40
N ALA A 47 -7.69 -1.96 21.26
CA ALA A 47 -8.09 -2.64 20.03
C ALA A 47 -9.62 -2.60 19.79
N SER A 48 -10.43 -2.36 20.83
CA SER A 48 -11.89 -2.18 20.65
C SER A 48 -12.24 -0.79 20.11
N ILE A 49 -11.44 0.24 20.45
CA ILE A 49 -11.63 1.64 20.01
C ILE A 49 -11.20 1.84 18.54
N ILE A 50 -10.19 1.10 18.08
CA ILE A 50 -9.70 1.16 16.69
C ILE A 50 -10.67 0.48 15.70
N GLY A 51 -11.71 -0.19 16.22
CA GLY A 51 -12.75 -0.87 15.44
C GLY A 51 -12.24 -2.16 14.80
N ASN A 52 -13.16 -3.10 14.58
CA ASN A 52 -12.91 -4.30 13.76
C ASN A 52 -12.84 -3.89 12.28
N ASN A 53 -11.78 -3.20 11.86
CA ASN A 53 -11.48 -2.97 10.43
C ASN A 53 -10.81 -4.19 9.78
N LYS A 54 -10.98 -5.38 10.38
CA LYS A 54 -10.57 -6.65 9.76
C LYS A 54 -11.37 -6.79 8.45
N ASN A 55 -10.65 -6.75 7.34
CA ASN A 55 -11.12 -7.02 5.98
C ASN A 55 -12.07 -6.02 5.31
N ASN A 56 -12.34 -4.84 5.89
CA ASN A 56 -13.11 -3.80 5.18
C ASN A 56 -12.26 -3.08 4.12
N ARG A 57 -12.02 -3.73 2.99
CA ARG A 57 -11.32 -3.12 1.85
C ARG A 57 -12.30 -2.42 0.92
N LYS A 58 -11.86 -1.34 0.28
CA LYS A 58 -12.62 -0.70 -0.80
C LYS A 58 -12.86 -1.70 -1.92
N LYS A 59 -13.93 -1.48 -2.70
CA LYS A 59 -14.18 -2.30 -3.89
C LYS A 59 -13.04 -2.12 -4.88
N TYR A 60 -12.70 -3.19 -5.59
CA TYR A 60 -11.66 -3.20 -6.63
C TYR A 60 -11.84 -2.04 -7.62
N LEU A 61 -13.06 -1.84 -8.09
CA LEU A 61 -13.48 -0.79 -9.02
C LEU A 61 -13.37 0.65 -8.47
N GLU A 62 -13.20 0.84 -7.15
CA GLU A 62 -12.96 2.18 -6.57
C GLU A 62 -11.47 2.58 -6.61
N LEU A 63 -10.58 1.61 -6.80
CA LEU A 63 -9.13 1.77 -6.65
C LEU A 63 -8.41 1.66 -7.99
N PHE A 64 -8.95 0.91 -8.94
CA PHE A 64 -8.27 0.52 -10.17
C PHE A 64 -9.04 0.96 -11.41
N PHE A 65 -8.31 1.47 -12.41
CA PHE A 65 -8.85 2.16 -13.58
C PHE A 65 -8.14 1.74 -14.87
N ASN A 66 -8.82 1.88 -16.01
CA ASN A 66 -8.32 1.51 -17.33
C ASN A 66 -8.27 2.74 -18.24
N GLU A 67 -7.11 3.12 -18.76
CA GLU A 67 -6.88 4.26 -19.67
C GLU A 67 -7.24 5.66 -19.12
N SER A 68 -8.23 5.80 -18.23
CA SER A 68 -8.54 7.04 -17.50
C SER A 68 -9.21 6.75 -16.15
N PHE A 69 -9.18 7.72 -15.22
CA PHE A 69 -9.84 7.62 -13.91
C PHE A 69 -11.38 7.56 -13.95
N ASN A 70 -11.99 7.67 -15.14
CA ASN A 70 -13.43 7.56 -15.34
C ASN A 70 -13.87 6.16 -15.75
N ILE A 71 -12.93 5.25 -16.05
CA ILE A 71 -13.21 3.90 -16.53
C ILE A 71 -12.69 2.92 -15.48
N PRO A 72 -13.55 2.39 -14.59
CA PRO A 72 -13.15 1.39 -13.61
C PRO A 72 -12.59 0.14 -14.29
N LEU A 73 -11.53 -0.43 -13.72
CA LEU A 73 -10.90 -1.67 -14.20
C LEU A 73 -11.43 -2.85 -13.42
N SER A 74 -12.13 -3.78 -14.09
CA SER A 74 -12.50 -5.07 -13.49
C SER A 74 -11.29 -6.01 -13.42
N MET A 75 -11.36 -6.99 -12.53
CA MET A 75 -10.31 -8.00 -12.37
C MET A 75 -10.07 -8.80 -13.66
N GLU A 76 -11.15 -9.13 -14.39
CA GLU A 76 -11.08 -9.81 -15.69
C GLU A 76 -10.35 -8.95 -16.74
N ASN A 77 -10.70 -7.68 -16.83
CA ASN A 77 -10.08 -6.75 -17.79
C ASN A 77 -8.63 -6.39 -17.43
N ALA A 78 -8.23 -6.58 -16.16
CA ALA A 78 -6.86 -6.39 -15.71
C ALA A 78 -5.92 -7.51 -16.21
N LYS A 79 -6.47 -8.64 -16.70
CA LYS A 79 -5.70 -9.78 -17.25
C LYS A 79 -4.64 -10.27 -16.26
N GLU A 80 -3.36 -10.30 -16.67
CA GLU A 80 -2.24 -10.77 -15.86
C GLU A 80 -2.06 -9.96 -14.56
N TYR A 81 -2.56 -8.72 -14.50
CA TYR A 81 -2.49 -7.88 -13.30
C TYR A 81 -3.67 -8.05 -12.36
N GLY A 82 -4.71 -8.81 -12.72
CA GLY A 82 -5.94 -8.93 -11.93
C GLY A 82 -5.67 -9.26 -10.47
N GLU A 83 -4.94 -10.34 -10.25
CA GLU A 83 -4.50 -10.82 -8.93
C GLU A 83 -3.41 -9.95 -8.30
N ALA A 84 -2.48 -9.39 -9.09
CA ALA A 84 -1.45 -8.49 -8.56
C ALA A 84 -2.07 -7.23 -7.92
N LEU A 85 -3.10 -6.66 -8.56
CA LEU A 85 -3.87 -5.55 -8.04
C LEU A 85 -4.78 -5.98 -6.87
N GLU A 86 -5.24 -7.23 -6.84
CA GLU A 86 -5.93 -7.75 -5.65
C GLU A 86 -5.00 -7.82 -4.44
N MET A 87 -3.73 -8.21 -4.63
CA MET A 87 -2.73 -8.18 -3.56
C MET A 87 -2.46 -6.75 -3.06
N VAL A 88 -2.46 -5.77 -3.98
CA VAL A 88 -2.41 -4.34 -3.62
C VAL A 88 -3.64 -3.94 -2.80
N ARG A 89 -4.84 -4.33 -3.22
CA ARG A 89 -6.08 -4.01 -2.51
C ARG A 89 -6.08 -4.54 -1.08
N LEU A 90 -5.49 -5.72 -0.87
CA LEU A 90 -5.41 -6.37 0.44
C LEU A 90 -4.31 -5.78 1.34
N ALA A 91 -3.36 -5.02 0.79
CA ALA A 91 -2.25 -4.42 1.52
C ALA A 91 -2.74 -3.55 2.71
N PRO A 92 -2.03 -3.54 3.86
CA PRO A 92 -2.39 -2.68 4.98
C PRO A 92 -2.09 -1.20 4.65
N SER A 93 -2.83 -0.30 5.28
CA SER A 93 -2.60 1.14 5.20
C SER A 93 -3.04 1.83 6.50
N ALA A 94 -2.51 3.03 6.76
CA ALA A 94 -2.86 3.83 7.93
C ALA A 94 -4.38 4.03 8.01
N VAL A 95 -4.96 3.63 9.14
CA VAL A 95 -6.41 3.62 9.41
C VAL A 95 -7.25 3.04 8.25
N ASN A 96 -6.66 2.09 7.50
CA ASN A 96 -7.27 1.40 6.37
C ASN A 96 -7.75 2.33 5.22
N LYS A 97 -7.07 3.48 5.04
CA LYS A 97 -7.43 4.51 4.04
C LYS A 97 -7.36 4.03 2.60
N GLN A 98 -6.43 3.13 2.28
CA GLN A 98 -6.15 2.65 0.91
C GLN A 98 -5.96 3.84 -0.05
N PRO A 99 -4.90 4.64 0.16
CA PRO A 99 -4.72 5.91 -0.53
C PRO A 99 -4.37 5.75 -2.02
N TRP A 100 -3.97 4.55 -2.46
CA TRP A 100 -3.61 4.28 -3.85
C TRP A 100 -4.79 4.41 -4.83
N ARG A 101 -4.51 4.95 -6.00
CA ARG A 101 -5.36 4.93 -7.19
C ARG A 101 -4.48 4.49 -8.35
N ILE A 102 -4.79 3.36 -8.96
CA ILE A 102 -3.90 2.76 -9.97
C ILE A 102 -4.63 2.71 -11.30
N ILE A 103 -3.94 3.15 -12.34
CA ILE A 103 -4.46 3.15 -13.70
C ILE A 103 -3.58 2.26 -14.56
N LYS A 104 -4.20 1.35 -15.30
CA LYS A 104 -3.57 0.56 -16.33
C LYS A 104 -3.71 1.29 -17.67
N VAL A 105 -2.61 1.54 -18.35
CA VAL A 105 -2.57 2.13 -19.70
C VAL A 105 -1.79 1.17 -20.58
N ASN A 106 -2.42 0.61 -21.60
CA ASN A 106 -1.85 -0.49 -22.38
C ASN A 106 -1.37 -1.64 -21.47
N LYS A 107 -0.05 -1.85 -21.38
CA LYS A 107 0.59 -2.88 -20.53
C LYS A 107 1.17 -2.31 -19.24
N ASP A 108 1.21 -0.99 -19.08
CA ASP A 108 1.86 -0.32 -17.97
C ASP A 108 0.87 0.02 -16.85
N ILE A 109 1.41 0.15 -15.64
CA ILE A 109 0.66 0.44 -14.43
C ILE A 109 1.16 1.76 -13.86
N HIS A 110 0.30 2.76 -13.76
CA HIS A 110 0.66 4.05 -13.16
C HIS A 110 -0.03 4.20 -11.81
N VAL A 111 0.76 4.50 -10.78
CA VAL A 111 0.31 4.56 -9.40
C VAL A 111 0.22 6.01 -8.97
N TYR A 112 -0.96 6.35 -8.46
CA TYR A 112 -1.30 7.65 -7.91
C TYR A 112 -1.73 7.50 -6.46
N THR A 113 -1.77 8.61 -5.73
CA THR A 113 -2.24 8.66 -4.36
C THR A 113 -3.31 9.73 -4.17
N LYS A 114 -4.29 9.42 -3.32
CA LYS A 114 -5.33 10.36 -2.89
C LYS A 114 -4.87 11.08 -1.62
N GLY A 115 -4.72 12.41 -1.73
CA GLY A 115 -4.18 13.25 -0.67
C GLY A 115 -2.66 13.40 -0.77
N LYS A 116 -2.06 14.15 0.16
CA LYS A 116 -0.64 14.49 0.11
C LYS A 116 0.25 13.25 0.11
N VAL A 117 1.13 13.14 -0.88
CA VAL A 117 2.08 12.04 -1.03
C VAL A 117 2.82 11.74 0.27
N ASP A 118 3.45 12.73 0.92
CA ASP A 118 4.32 12.52 2.08
C ASP A 118 3.69 11.72 3.22
N MET A 119 2.41 11.96 3.51
CA MET A 119 1.70 11.22 4.57
C MET A 119 1.39 9.76 4.18
N ASN A 120 1.35 9.47 2.88
CA ASN A 120 0.95 8.17 2.34
C ASN A 120 2.15 7.36 1.79
N ARG A 121 3.38 7.90 1.77
CA ARG A 121 4.53 7.23 1.11
C ARG A 121 4.76 5.81 1.64
N ILE A 122 4.60 5.60 2.94
CA ILE A 122 4.74 4.28 3.57
C ILE A 122 3.63 3.34 3.09
N ASP A 123 2.38 3.79 3.12
CA ASP A 123 1.23 3.00 2.66
C ASP A 123 1.35 2.63 1.18
N ILE A 124 1.82 3.55 0.33
CA ILE A 124 2.09 3.28 -1.08
C ILE A 124 3.24 2.28 -1.22
N GLY A 125 4.34 2.44 -0.48
CA GLY A 125 5.45 1.49 -0.50
C GLY A 125 5.03 0.07 -0.12
N ILE A 126 4.16 -0.08 0.87
CA ILE A 126 3.59 -1.38 1.25
C ILE A 126 2.75 -1.98 0.12
N ALA A 127 1.87 -1.18 -0.51
CA ALA A 127 1.10 -1.60 -1.67
C ALA A 127 1.98 -2.02 -2.86
N LEU A 128 3.02 -1.24 -3.17
CA LEU A 128 3.97 -1.55 -4.25
C LEU A 128 4.74 -2.84 -3.97
N CYS A 129 5.13 -3.10 -2.73
CA CYS A 129 5.78 -4.35 -2.32
C CYS A 129 4.87 -5.56 -2.59
N HIS A 130 3.58 -5.47 -2.27
CA HIS A 130 2.61 -6.53 -2.57
C HIS A 130 2.48 -6.79 -4.07
N PHE A 131 2.43 -5.73 -4.88
CA PHE A 131 2.39 -5.84 -6.35
C PHE A 131 3.66 -6.51 -6.90
N ASP A 132 4.82 -6.04 -6.47
CA ASP A 132 6.14 -6.49 -6.93
C ASP A 132 6.39 -7.97 -6.59
N LEU A 133 6.11 -8.36 -5.35
CA LEU A 133 6.26 -9.76 -4.93
C LEU A 133 5.36 -10.70 -5.75
N TYR A 134 4.12 -10.30 -6.00
CA TYR A 134 3.20 -11.11 -6.79
C TYR A 134 3.64 -11.21 -8.26
N THR A 135 4.00 -10.09 -8.88
CA THR A 135 4.43 -10.06 -10.28
C THR A 135 5.70 -10.87 -10.49
N LYS A 136 6.68 -10.79 -9.58
CA LYS A 136 7.88 -11.63 -9.58
C LYS A 136 7.55 -13.12 -9.47
N GLU A 137 6.69 -13.51 -8.53
CA GLU A 137 6.24 -14.89 -8.35
C GLU A 137 5.58 -15.44 -9.62
N LYS A 138 4.88 -14.60 -10.38
CA LYS A 138 4.20 -14.98 -11.64
C LYS A 138 5.04 -14.81 -12.90
N GLY A 139 6.30 -14.37 -12.80
CA GLY A 139 7.15 -14.10 -13.98
C GLY A 139 6.65 -12.94 -14.84
N ILE A 140 5.89 -12.01 -14.26
CA ILE A 140 5.43 -10.79 -14.92
C ILE A 140 6.56 -9.76 -14.77
N ASN A 141 7.48 -9.74 -15.73
CA ASN A 141 8.67 -8.89 -15.70
C ASN A 141 8.38 -7.42 -16.02
N GLY A 142 9.01 -6.53 -15.27
CA GLY A 142 8.90 -5.09 -15.43
C GLY A 142 9.57 -4.38 -14.27
N GLU A 143 9.57 -3.05 -14.32
CA GLU A 143 10.34 -2.24 -13.38
C GLU A 143 9.63 -0.95 -13.01
N PHE A 144 9.90 -0.47 -11.80
CA PHE A 144 9.39 0.80 -11.33
C PHE A 144 10.22 1.98 -11.87
N LYS A 145 9.57 2.93 -12.52
CA LYS A 145 10.16 4.16 -13.06
C LYS A 145 9.34 5.39 -12.72
N PHE A 146 10.04 6.50 -12.52
CA PHE A 146 9.43 7.82 -12.57
C PHE A 146 9.26 8.23 -14.01
N MET A 147 8.01 8.46 -14.40
CA MET A 147 7.61 8.79 -15.76
C MET A 147 6.95 10.17 -15.77
N ASN A 148 7.10 10.88 -16.88
CA ASN A 148 6.26 12.04 -17.16
C ASN A 148 4.97 11.57 -17.82
N VAL A 149 3.97 11.25 -16.99
CA VAL A 149 2.70 10.66 -17.43
C VAL A 149 1.69 11.77 -17.71
N ASN A 150 1.25 11.91 -18.96
CA ASN A 150 0.24 12.90 -19.36
C ASN A 150 -1.19 12.34 -19.23
N ILE A 151 -1.56 11.92 -18.02
CA ILE A 151 -2.92 11.46 -17.69
C ILE A 151 -3.56 12.52 -16.79
N GLN A 152 -4.68 13.07 -17.24
CA GLN A 152 -5.44 14.02 -16.44
C GLN A 152 -5.96 13.35 -15.16
N SER A 153 -5.59 13.90 -14.00
CA SER A 153 -5.90 13.32 -12.71
C SER A 153 -6.08 14.39 -11.65
N LYS A 154 -6.99 14.14 -10.71
CA LYS A 154 -7.10 14.86 -9.43
C LYS A 154 -6.24 14.25 -8.33
N TYR A 155 -5.58 13.13 -8.62
CA TYR A 155 -4.71 12.40 -7.72
C TYR A 155 -3.25 12.75 -8.05
N GLU A 156 -2.38 12.65 -7.05
CA GLU A 156 -0.96 12.94 -7.21
C GLU A 156 -0.24 11.70 -7.76
N TYR A 157 0.53 11.87 -8.84
CA TYR A 157 1.35 10.81 -9.40
C TYR A 157 2.44 10.39 -8.41
N VAL A 158 2.72 9.08 -8.33
CA VAL A 158 3.78 8.54 -7.47
C VAL A 158 4.86 7.87 -8.29
N ILE A 159 4.50 6.83 -9.04
CA ILE A 159 5.45 6.01 -9.80
C ILE A 159 4.72 5.22 -10.87
N SER A 160 5.45 4.66 -11.84
CA SER A 160 4.91 3.71 -12.81
C SER A 160 5.66 2.41 -12.74
N TRP A 161 4.97 1.31 -12.94
CA TRP A 161 5.56 0.02 -13.24
C TRP A 161 5.40 -0.21 -14.74
N ILE A 162 6.54 -0.34 -15.43
CA ILE A 162 6.61 -0.46 -16.87
C ILE A 162 6.86 -1.92 -17.22
N ARG A 163 5.98 -2.48 -18.05
CA ARG A 163 6.08 -3.87 -18.51
C ARG A 163 7.24 -3.97 -19.49
N GLU A 164 8.10 -4.97 -19.31
CA GLU A 164 9.11 -5.33 -20.31
C GLU A 164 8.48 -5.69 -21.66
#